data_AF-A0A813HF54-F1
#
_entry.id   AF-A0A813HF54-F1
#
_cell.length_a   1.000
_cell.length_b   1.000
_cell.length_c   1.000
_cell.angle_alpha   90.00
_cell.angle_beta   90.00
_cell.angle_gamma   90.00
#
_symmetry.space_group_name_H-M   'P 1'
#
loop_
_entity.id
_entity.type
_entity.pdbx_description
1 polymer ?
#
loop_
_entity_poly.entity_id
_entity_poly.type
_entity_poly.pdbx_seq_one_letter_code
_entity_poly.pdbx_strand_id
1 'polypeptide(L)'
;MATPGGTLSGVLASLDRPGFTDGGLKNWSPAPYLSVLRCYREHCEKEVARVNRNLNGLSDDDKACLVNKPEEQVKRLEEAVAANGIVLDKLIELLEKASEEFVAAASANVHAAVPVGTKPVQMLLQALVREWSAEGLQERKVCHDKLLAALDEHSKQGSIDAYRVVVPGSSVGRLAFEVQSR
;
A
#
# COMPACT_ATOMS: atom_id res chain seq x y z
N MET A 1 4.23 -1.56 -30.68
CA MET A 1 3.32 -0.55 -30.11
C MET A 1 1.98 -1.21 -29.89
N ALA A 2 1.67 -1.61 -28.65
CA ALA A 2 0.35 -2.06 -28.25
C ALA A 2 0.16 -1.60 -26.80
N THR A 3 -0.74 -0.64 -26.60
CA THR A 3 -1.19 -0.14 -25.30
C THR A 3 -2.20 -1.12 -24.71
N PRO A 4 -2.07 -1.59 -23.46
CA PRO A 4 -3.17 -2.22 -22.75
C PRO A 4 -3.83 -1.17 -21.86
N GLY A 5 -4.83 -0.48 -22.41
CA GLY A 5 -5.81 0.26 -21.63
C GLY A 5 -6.84 -0.72 -21.08
N GLY A 6 -6.50 -1.42 -19.99
CA GLY A 6 -7.47 -2.19 -19.22
C GLY A 6 -8.28 -1.24 -18.34
N THR A 7 -9.48 -0.87 -18.78
CA THR A 7 -10.41 -0.11 -17.94
C THR A 7 -10.89 -0.98 -16.78
N LEU A 8 -10.96 -0.39 -15.58
CA LEU A 8 -11.45 -1.02 -14.34
C LEU A 8 -12.84 -1.67 -14.49
N SER A 9 -13.60 -1.25 -15.49
CA SER A 9 -14.89 -1.82 -15.90
C SER A 9 -14.82 -3.32 -16.21
N GLY A 10 -13.72 -3.82 -16.79
CA GLY A 10 -13.56 -5.25 -17.10
C GLY A 10 -13.36 -6.14 -15.86
N VAL A 11 -12.76 -5.60 -14.80
CA VAL A 11 -12.53 -6.32 -13.54
C VAL A 11 -13.83 -6.45 -12.74
N LEU A 12 -14.68 -5.43 -12.80
CA LEU A 12 -15.98 -5.41 -12.11
C LEU A 12 -17.03 -6.30 -12.79
N ALA A 13 -17.02 -6.42 -14.12
CA ALA A 13 -17.95 -7.28 -14.86
C ALA A 13 -17.76 -8.79 -14.59
N SER A 14 -16.60 -9.20 -14.07
CA SER A 14 -16.30 -10.61 -13.72
C SER A 14 -16.89 -11.05 -12.37
N LEU A 15 -17.45 -10.13 -11.56
CA LEU A 15 -17.92 -10.42 -10.21
C LEU A 15 -19.41 -10.78 -10.14
N ASP A 16 -20.15 -10.63 -11.25
CA ASP A 16 -21.59 -10.88 -11.30
C ASP A 16 -21.91 -12.36 -11.64
N ARG A 17 -21.47 -13.30 -10.78
CA ARG A 17 -21.82 -14.72 -10.91
C ARG A 17 -22.30 -15.33 -9.59
N PRO A 18 -23.31 -16.23 -9.62
CA PRO A 18 -23.96 -16.75 -8.43
C PRO A 18 -22.98 -17.64 -7.66
N GLY A 19 -22.61 -17.22 -6.45
CA GLY A 19 -21.69 -17.93 -5.57
C GLY A 19 -20.61 -17.04 -4.94
N PHE A 20 -20.37 -15.85 -5.49
CA PHE A 20 -19.56 -14.83 -4.82
C PHE A 20 -20.52 -13.95 -4.01
N THR A 21 -20.52 -14.07 -2.69
CA THR A 21 -21.30 -13.16 -1.84
C THR A 21 -20.69 -11.77 -1.95
N ASP A 22 -21.31 -10.97 -2.81
CA ASP A 22 -21.10 -9.56 -3.13
C ASP A 22 -21.14 -8.61 -1.91
N GLY A 23 -21.18 -9.13 -0.68
CA GLY A 23 -21.34 -8.37 0.55
C GLY A 23 -20.09 -7.63 1.02
N GLY A 24 -18.90 -7.99 0.52
CA GLY A 24 -17.62 -7.40 0.96
C GLY A 24 -17.28 -6.07 0.29
N LEU A 25 -17.53 -5.96 -1.02
CA LEU A 25 -17.20 -4.76 -1.80
C LEU A 25 -18.33 -3.73 -1.77
N LYS A 26 -19.59 -4.15 -1.65
CA LYS A 26 -20.76 -3.24 -1.58
C LYS A 26 -20.74 -2.25 -0.41
N ASN A 27 -19.93 -2.53 0.62
CA ASN A 27 -19.84 -1.72 1.84
C ASN A 27 -18.45 -1.10 2.06
N TRP A 28 -17.57 -1.11 1.06
CA TRP A 28 -16.24 -0.51 1.18
C TRP A 28 -16.30 0.99 0.88
N SER A 29 -15.73 1.81 1.77
CA SER A 29 -15.57 3.25 1.57
C SER A 29 -14.11 3.66 1.76
N PRO A 30 -13.51 4.40 0.81
CA PRO A 30 -12.15 4.92 0.95
C PRO A 30 -12.07 6.13 1.90
N ALA A 31 -13.19 6.81 2.20
CA ALA A 31 -13.20 8.07 2.93
C ALA A 31 -12.49 8.02 4.31
N PRO A 32 -12.67 6.97 5.15
CA PRO A 32 -11.92 6.81 6.40
C PRO A 32 -10.41 6.68 6.22
N TYR A 33 -9.94 6.20 5.07
CA TYR A 33 -8.51 6.01 4.79
C TYR A 33 -7.90 7.30 4.22
N LEU A 34 -8.66 8.08 3.46
CA LEU A 34 -8.22 9.38 2.94
C LEU A 34 -7.84 10.35 4.06
N SER A 35 -8.61 10.40 5.16
CA SER A 35 -8.27 11.27 6.30
C SER A 35 -6.93 10.89 6.92
N VAL A 36 -6.64 9.60 7.04
CA VAL A 36 -5.39 9.06 7.59
C VAL A 36 -4.20 9.40 6.72
N LEU A 37 -4.34 9.25 5.40
CA LEU A 37 -3.29 9.61 4.43
C LEU A 37 -3.00 11.12 4.48
N ARG A 38 -4.04 11.96 4.55
CA ARG A 38 -3.90 13.43 4.60
C ARG A 38 -3.21 13.90 5.90
N CYS A 39 -3.46 13.25 7.02
CA CYS A 39 -2.84 13.60 8.30
C CYS A 39 -1.38 13.14 8.45
N TYR A 40 -0.85 12.30 7.54
CA TYR A 40 0.51 11.77 7.63
C TYR A 40 1.56 12.88 7.75
N ARG A 41 1.51 13.86 6.84
CA ARG A 41 2.53 14.92 6.73
C ARG A 41 2.61 15.73 8.02
N GLU A 42 1.48 16.25 8.49
CA GLU A 42 1.40 17.05 9.72
C GLU A 42 1.92 16.27 10.94
N HIS A 43 1.56 14.99 11.04
CA HIS A 43 2.06 14.15 12.13
C HIS A 43 3.58 13.95 12.05
N CYS A 44 4.10 13.65 10.87
CA CYS A 44 5.54 13.47 10.68
C CYS A 44 6.33 14.77 10.93
N GLU A 45 5.80 15.93 10.53
CA GLU A 45 6.42 17.23 10.81
C GLU A 45 6.53 17.50 12.31
N LYS A 46 5.49 17.15 13.10
CA LYS A 46 5.55 17.23 14.57
C LYS A 46 6.63 16.32 15.15
N GLU A 47 6.76 15.11 14.61
CA GLU A 47 7.80 14.17 15.04
C GLU A 47 9.21 14.63 14.65
N VAL A 48 9.39 15.20 13.46
CA VAL A 48 10.66 15.81 13.03
C VAL A 48 11.03 16.97 13.96
N ALA A 49 10.07 17.86 14.26
CA ALA A 49 10.29 18.96 15.20
C ALA A 49 10.65 18.46 16.62
N ARG A 50 10.02 17.37 17.07
CA ARG A 50 10.34 16.71 18.34
C ARG A 50 11.77 16.16 18.34
N VAL A 51 12.17 15.46 17.28
CA VAL A 51 13.54 14.92 17.13
C VAL A 51 14.56 16.05 17.08
N ASN A 52 14.28 17.11 16.32
CA ASN A 52 15.15 18.29 16.22
C ASN A 52 15.38 18.96 17.59
N ARG A 53 14.30 19.15 18.37
CA ARG A 53 14.40 19.70 19.73
C ARG A 53 15.23 18.80 20.64
N ASN A 54 15.02 17.48 20.57
CA ASN A 54 15.73 16.52 21.40
C ASN A 54 17.23 16.50 21.08
N LEU A 55 17.61 16.47 19.80
CA LEU A 55 19.01 16.44 19.38
C LEU A 55 19.73 17.75 19.75
N ASN A 56 19.07 18.90 19.58
CA ASN A 56 19.67 20.19 19.93
C ASN A 56 19.76 20.43 21.44
N GLY A 57 18.89 19.79 22.21
CA GLY A 57 18.90 19.84 23.68
C GLY A 57 19.99 18.99 24.34
N LEU A 58 20.73 18.18 23.57
CA LEU A 58 21.88 17.41 24.08
C LEU A 58 23.05 18.33 24.47
N SER A 59 23.87 17.86 25.41
CA SER A 59 25.15 18.50 25.76
C SER A 59 26.13 18.43 24.58
N ASP A 60 27.15 19.28 24.58
CA ASP A 60 28.16 19.28 23.51
C ASP A 60 28.97 17.98 23.48
N ASP A 61 29.25 17.39 24.66
CA ASP A 61 29.90 16.09 24.79
C ASP A 61 29.05 14.97 24.19
N ASP A 62 27.73 14.98 24.45
CA ASP A 62 26.80 14.01 23.86
C ASP A 62 26.66 14.19 22.35
N LYS A 63 26.62 15.44 21.86
CA LYS A 63 26.57 15.75 20.42
C LYS A 63 27.84 15.26 19.72
N ALA A 64 29.00 15.36 20.38
CA ALA A 64 30.26 14.86 19.84
C ALA A 64 30.28 13.32 19.70
N CYS A 65 29.43 12.61 20.43
CA CYS A 65 29.28 11.15 20.33
C CYS A 65 28.34 10.68 19.22
N LEU A 66 27.61 11.59 18.56
CA LEU A 66 26.68 11.23 17.48
C LEU A 66 27.42 10.87 16.20
N VAL A 67 26.98 9.79 15.54
CA VAL A 67 27.53 9.33 14.26
C VAL A 67 27.29 10.36 13.14
N ASN A 68 26.11 11.00 13.14
CA ASN A 68 25.76 12.05 12.18
C ASN A 68 25.41 13.31 12.96
N LYS A 69 25.69 14.48 12.38
CA LYS A 69 25.34 15.74 13.04
C LYS A 69 23.82 15.91 13.15
N PRO A 70 23.30 16.56 14.22
CA PRO A 70 21.87 16.81 14.37
C PRO A 70 21.20 17.37 13.12
N GLU A 71 21.83 18.36 12.47
CA GLU A 71 21.28 19.06 11.30
C GLU A 71 21.14 18.12 10.10
N GLU A 72 22.12 17.23 9.90
CA GLU A 72 22.10 16.24 8.82
C GLU A 72 21.02 15.18 9.06
N GLN A 73 20.83 14.75 10.31
CA GLN A 73 19.80 13.79 10.67
C GLN A 73 18.39 14.38 10.46
N VAL A 74 18.16 15.60 10.94
CA VAL A 74 16.87 16.29 10.77
C VAL A 74 16.57 16.52 9.30
N LYS A 75 17.55 16.99 8.52
CA LYS A 75 17.39 17.18 7.08
C LYS A 75 17.01 15.88 6.35
N ARG A 76 17.66 14.76 6.68
CA ARG A 76 17.31 13.44 6.10
C ARG A 76 15.88 13.03 6.44
N LEU A 77 15.40 13.32 7.65
CA LEU A 77 14.02 13.04 8.02
C LEU A 77 13.03 13.92 7.23
N GLU A 78 13.33 15.21 7.08
CA GLU A 78 12.50 16.13 6.28
C GLU A 78 12.41 15.69 4.82
N GLU A 79 13.55 15.31 4.22
CA GLU A 79 13.60 14.78 2.86
C GLU A 79 12.79 13.49 2.70
N ALA A 80 12.88 12.58 3.68
CA ALA A 80 12.11 11.33 3.68
C ALA A 80 10.59 11.59 3.80
N VAL A 81 10.18 12.52 4.68
CA VAL A 81 8.78 12.92 4.83
C VAL A 81 8.25 13.56 3.53
N ALA A 82 9.05 14.41 2.89
CA ALA A 82 8.71 15.03 1.62
C ALA A 82 8.55 13.98 0.50
N ALA A 83 9.50 13.05 0.38
CA ALA A 83 9.46 11.99 -0.62
C ALA A 83 8.25 11.06 -0.44
N ASN A 84 7.97 10.65 0.80
CA ASN A 84 6.77 9.87 1.11
C ASN A 84 5.50 10.65 0.79
N GLY A 85 5.47 11.95 1.07
CA GLY A 85 4.34 12.83 0.75
C GLY A 85 3.95 12.77 -0.74
N ILE A 86 4.94 12.79 -1.65
CA ILE A 86 4.67 12.69 -3.11
C ILE A 86 3.93 11.40 -3.47
N VAL A 87 4.30 10.28 -2.85
CA VAL A 87 3.63 8.98 -3.08
C VAL A 87 2.21 9.00 -2.53
N LEU A 88 2.03 9.53 -1.32
CA LEU A 88 0.72 9.60 -0.67
C LEU A 88 -0.24 10.55 -1.39
N ASP A 89 0.25 11.68 -1.90
CA ASP A 89 -0.56 12.63 -2.68
C ASP A 89 -1.11 11.97 -3.95
N LYS A 90 -0.28 11.16 -4.65
CA LYS A 90 -0.76 10.36 -5.79
C LYS A 90 -1.76 9.29 -5.41
N LEU A 91 -1.57 8.62 -4.26
CA LEU A 91 -2.52 7.63 -3.77
C LEU A 91 -3.86 8.27 -3.42
N ILE A 92 -3.86 9.45 -2.79
CA ILE A 92 -5.06 10.23 -2.50
C ILE A 92 -5.79 10.56 -3.80
N GLU A 93 -5.08 11.09 -4.81
CA GLU A 93 -5.68 11.43 -6.11
C GLU A 93 -6.34 10.21 -6.78
N LEU A 94 -5.66 9.05 -6.77
CA LEU A 94 -6.19 7.81 -7.33
C LEU A 94 -7.40 7.30 -6.55
N LEU A 95 -7.37 7.37 -5.22
CA LEU A 95 -8.46 6.93 -4.36
C LEU A 95 -9.68 7.85 -4.47
N GLU A 96 -9.49 9.15 -4.66
CA GLU A 96 -10.58 10.11 -4.90
C GLU A 96 -11.28 9.81 -6.21
N LYS A 97 -10.52 9.63 -7.30
CA LYS A 97 -11.06 9.23 -8.61
C LYS A 97 -11.83 7.91 -8.54
N ALA A 98 -11.25 6.89 -7.89
CA ALA A 98 -11.92 5.61 -7.69
C ALA A 98 -13.18 5.75 -6.81
N SER A 99 -13.16 6.64 -5.82
CA SER A 99 -14.32 6.91 -4.96
C SER A 99 -15.46 7.57 -5.71
N GLU A 100 -15.20 8.48 -6.65
CA GLU A 100 -16.25 9.10 -7.47
C GLU A 100 -16.98 8.04 -8.31
N GLU A 101 -16.22 7.12 -8.90
CA GLU A 101 -16.75 5.97 -9.64
C GLU A 101 -17.56 5.01 -8.74
N PHE A 102 -17.12 4.80 -7.49
CA PHE A 102 -17.77 3.89 -6.54
C PHE A 102 -18.99 4.50 -5.83
N VAL A 103 -18.93 5.78 -5.46
CA VAL A 103 -20.02 6.53 -4.80
C VAL A 103 -21.18 6.75 -5.77
N ALA A 104 -20.91 6.91 -7.07
CA ALA A 104 -21.95 6.88 -8.09
C ALA A 104 -22.72 5.54 -8.11
N ALA A 105 -22.12 4.45 -7.63
CA ALA A 105 -22.68 3.10 -7.63
C ALA A 105 -23.26 2.64 -6.28
N ALA A 106 -22.93 3.29 -5.16
CA ALA A 106 -23.27 2.81 -3.81
C ALA A 106 -24.03 3.87 -2.99
N SER A 107 -25.31 3.60 -2.71
CA SER A 107 -26.11 4.33 -1.72
C SER A 107 -26.22 3.48 -0.46
N ALA A 108 -25.34 3.69 0.53
CA ALA A 108 -25.59 3.39 1.95
C ALA A 108 -24.42 3.82 2.85
N ASN A 109 -24.79 4.35 4.02
CA ASN A 109 -23.93 4.69 5.16
C ASN A 109 -22.99 3.56 5.57
N VAL A 110 -21.71 3.88 5.76
CA VAL A 110 -20.71 2.97 6.31
C VAL A 110 -20.05 3.60 7.53
N HIS A 111 -20.31 3.04 8.72
CA HIS A 111 -19.51 3.23 9.92
C HIS A 111 -18.33 2.25 9.90
N ALA A 112 -17.34 2.49 9.03
CA ALA A 112 -16.09 1.74 9.12
C ALA A 112 -15.25 2.33 10.25
N ALA A 113 -14.62 1.45 11.05
CA ALA A 113 -13.66 1.86 12.05
C ALA A 113 -12.52 2.62 11.36
N VAL A 114 -12.47 3.93 11.57
CA VAL A 114 -11.45 4.81 11.01
C VAL A 114 -10.10 4.40 11.59
N PRO A 115 -9.10 4.02 10.78
CA PRO A 115 -7.76 3.80 11.30
C PRO A 115 -7.26 5.09 11.96
N VAL A 116 -6.72 5.02 13.17
CA VAL A 116 -6.24 6.20 13.88
C VAL A 116 -4.72 6.23 13.88
N GLY A 117 -4.15 7.41 13.64
CA GLY A 117 -2.70 7.65 13.66
C GLY A 117 -1.98 7.25 12.37
N THR A 118 -0.66 7.22 12.43
CA THR A 118 0.21 7.06 11.24
C THR A 118 0.67 5.64 10.98
N LYS A 119 0.46 4.72 11.92
CA LYS A 119 0.84 3.30 11.78
C LYS A 119 0.27 2.65 10.51
N PRO A 120 -1.01 2.88 10.11
CA PRO A 120 -1.53 2.35 8.86
C PRO A 120 -0.76 2.85 7.62
N VAL A 121 -0.39 4.13 7.61
CA VAL A 121 0.38 4.72 6.50
C VAL A 121 1.80 4.14 6.45
N GLN A 122 2.44 3.97 7.61
CA GLN A 122 3.76 3.33 7.69
C GLN A 122 3.73 1.90 7.17
N MET A 123 2.73 1.11 7.56
CA MET A 123 2.54 -0.25 7.07
C MET A 123 2.29 -0.29 5.56
N LEU A 124 1.53 0.66 5.02
CA LEU A 124 1.30 0.79 3.59
C LEU A 124 2.59 1.09 2.82
N LEU A 125 3.38 2.07 3.28
CA LEU A 125 4.67 2.41 2.65
C LEU A 125 5.64 1.21 2.67
N GLN A 126 5.70 0.48 3.79
CA GLN A 126 6.51 -0.74 3.89
C GLN A 126 6.01 -1.85 2.95
N ALA A 127 4.70 -2.04 2.84
CA ALA A 127 4.11 -3.01 1.92
C ALA A 127 4.43 -2.66 0.47
N LEU A 128 4.35 -1.38 0.08
CA LEU A 128 4.71 -0.92 -1.26
C LEU A 128 6.17 -1.22 -1.59
N VAL A 129 7.11 -0.97 -0.67
CA VAL A 129 8.52 -1.31 -0.87
C VAL A 129 8.69 -2.82 -1.05
N ARG A 130 8.19 -3.62 -0.09
CA ARG A 130 8.30 -5.08 -0.14
C ARG A 130 7.71 -5.66 -1.43
N GLU A 131 6.56 -5.17 -1.87
CA GLU A 131 5.82 -5.78 -2.97
C GLU A 131 6.16 -5.22 -4.36
N TRP A 132 6.56 -3.95 -4.46
CA TRP A 132 6.70 -3.25 -5.75
C TRP A 132 8.06 -2.60 -6.00
N SER A 133 8.99 -2.65 -5.04
CA SER A 133 10.35 -2.14 -5.25
C SER A 133 11.34 -3.24 -5.68
N ALA A 134 12.51 -2.81 -6.16
CA ALA A 134 13.62 -3.71 -6.48
C ALA A 134 14.22 -4.31 -5.20
N GLU A 135 14.34 -3.52 -4.13
CA GLU A 135 14.85 -3.90 -2.82
C GLU A 135 14.00 -5.04 -2.20
N GLY A 136 12.68 -5.01 -2.40
CA GLY A 136 11.79 -6.07 -1.93
C GLY A 136 11.92 -7.41 -2.67
N LEU A 137 12.71 -7.49 -3.76
CA LEU A 137 12.80 -8.69 -4.59
C LEU A 137 13.23 -9.94 -3.82
N GLN A 138 14.25 -9.80 -2.95
CA GLN A 138 14.79 -10.96 -2.24
C GLN A 138 13.75 -11.53 -1.26
N GLU A 139 13.03 -10.67 -0.54
CA GLU A 139 11.92 -11.10 0.32
C GLU A 139 10.82 -11.78 -0.48
N ARG A 140 10.42 -11.19 -1.62
CA ARG A 140 9.41 -11.79 -2.49
C ARG A 140 9.83 -13.15 -3.00
N LYS A 141 11.08 -13.35 -3.43
CA LYS A 141 11.56 -14.67 -3.86
C LYS A 141 11.39 -15.72 -2.76
N VAL A 142 11.80 -15.38 -1.53
CA VAL A 142 11.70 -16.31 -0.40
C VAL A 142 10.24 -16.67 -0.08
N CYS A 143 9.31 -15.72 -0.19
CA CYS A 143 7.90 -15.92 0.16
C CYS A 143 7.04 -16.46 -0.99
N HIS A 144 7.16 -15.88 -2.18
CA HIS A 144 6.29 -16.13 -3.33
C HIS A 144 6.76 -17.31 -4.17
N ASP A 145 8.07 -17.51 -4.38
CA ASP A 145 8.55 -18.54 -5.33
C ASP A 145 8.10 -19.94 -4.93
N LYS A 146 7.99 -20.22 -3.63
CA LYS A 146 7.47 -21.51 -3.13
C LYS A 146 6.01 -21.73 -3.52
N LEU A 147 5.18 -20.68 -3.43
CA LEU A 147 3.77 -20.73 -3.78
C LEU A 147 3.59 -20.83 -5.30
N LEU A 148 4.36 -20.04 -6.04
CA LEU A 148 4.32 -20.04 -7.51
C LEU A 148 4.82 -21.36 -8.09
N ALA A 149 5.90 -21.94 -7.54
CA ALA A 149 6.40 -23.24 -7.97
C ALA A 149 5.40 -24.38 -7.70
N ALA A 150 4.73 -24.35 -6.54
CA ALA A 150 3.69 -25.32 -6.23
C ALA A 150 2.48 -25.19 -7.19
N LEU A 151 2.13 -23.95 -7.56
CA LEU A 151 1.10 -23.70 -8.57
C LEU A 151 1.53 -24.21 -9.95
N ASP A 152 2.76 -23.94 -10.38
CA ASP A 152 3.33 -24.43 -11.65
C ASP A 152 3.40 -25.97 -11.69
N GLU A 153 3.62 -26.63 -10.56
CA GLU A 153 3.62 -28.09 -10.48
C GLU A 153 2.21 -28.66 -10.58
N HIS A 154 1.24 -28.03 -9.93
CA HIS A 154 -0.16 -28.46 -9.98
C HIS A 154 -0.77 -28.21 -11.36
N SER A 155 -0.42 -27.11 -12.03
CA SER A 155 -0.94 -26.78 -13.35
C SER A 155 -0.49 -27.78 -14.42
N LYS A 156 0.68 -28.43 -14.28
CA LYS A 156 1.13 -29.51 -15.18
C LYS A 156 0.21 -30.74 -15.19
N GLN A 157 -0.64 -30.90 -14.18
CA GLN A 157 -1.59 -32.01 -14.07
C GLN A 157 -2.88 -31.74 -14.88
N GLY A 158 -3.02 -30.55 -15.48
CA GLY A 158 -4.18 -30.14 -16.28
C GLY A 158 -3.86 -28.97 -17.21
N SER A 159 -4.87 -28.22 -17.65
CA SER A 159 -4.65 -26.92 -18.32
C SER A 159 -4.74 -25.81 -17.29
N ILE A 160 -3.78 -24.88 -17.26
CA ILE A 160 -3.76 -23.77 -16.29
C ILE A 160 -5.03 -22.90 -16.38
N ASP A 161 -5.58 -22.75 -17.60
CA ASP A 161 -6.82 -22.01 -17.89
C ASP A 161 -8.06 -22.60 -17.20
N ALA A 162 -7.99 -23.84 -16.71
CA ALA A 162 -9.08 -24.47 -15.97
C ALA A 162 -9.11 -24.07 -14.48
N TYR A 163 -8.03 -23.50 -13.95
CA TYR A 163 -7.90 -23.23 -12.52
C TYR A 163 -8.29 -21.80 -12.18
N ARG A 164 -9.02 -21.65 -11.07
CA ARG A 164 -9.33 -20.35 -10.47
C ARG A 164 -8.58 -20.23 -9.16
N VAL A 165 -7.61 -19.32 -9.10
CA VAL A 165 -6.77 -19.11 -7.93
C VAL A 165 -7.30 -17.91 -7.13
N VAL A 166 -7.48 -18.12 -5.83
CA VAL A 166 -7.81 -17.05 -4.88
C VAL A 166 -6.58 -16.81 -4.01
N VAL A 167 -6.17 -15.53 -3.90
CA VAL A 167 -5.08 -15.10 -3.03
C VAL A 167 -5.66 -14.29 -1.87
N PRO A 168 -6.04 -14.93 -0.75
CA PRO A 168 -6.63 -14.22 0.38
C PRO A 168 -5.60 -13.30 1.04
N GLY A 169 -6.04 -12.11 1.46
CA GLY A 169 -5.18 -11.17 2.17
C GLY A 169 -3.99 -10.67 1.35
N SER A 170 -4.17 -10.45 0.05
CA SER A 170 -3.10 -10.13 -0.92
C SER A 170 -2.41 -8.77 -0.74
N SER A 171 -2.62 -8.07 0.38
CA SER A 171 -2.04 -6.74 0.66
C SER A 171 -2.22 -5.75 -0.51
N VAL A 172 -1.13 -5.34 -1.17
CA VAL A 172 -1.12 -4.45 -2.33
C VAL A 172 -1.07 -5.19 -3.68
N GLY A 173 -1.30 -6.51 -3.66
CA GLY A 173 -1.71 -7.31 -4.80
C GLY A 173 -0.58 -7.98 -5.59
N ARG A 174 0.68 -7.92 -5.14
CA ARG A 174 1.80 -8.42 -5.95
C ARG A 174 1.74 -9.92 -6.21
N LEU A 175 1.43 -10.72 -5.20
CA LEU A 175 1.34 -12.18 -5.38
C LEU A 175 0.21 -12.54 -6.35
N ALA A 176 -0.95 -11.87 -6.26
CA ALA A 176 -2.05 -12.09 -7.18
C ALA A 176 -1.68 -11.71 -8.62
N PHE A 177 -0.95 -10.61 -8.81
CA PHE A 177 -0.41 -10.21 -10.10
C PHE A 177 0.58 -11.23 -10.67
N GLU A 178 1.46 -11.77 -9.83
CA GLU A 178 2.43 -12.80 -10.25
C GLU A 178 1.74 -14.13 -10.59
N VAL A 179 0.68 -14.51 -9.87
CA VAL A 179 -0.15 -15.67 -10.20
C VAL A 179 -0.84 -15.48 -11.55
N GLN A 180 -1.41 -14.30 -11.81
CA GLN A 180 -2.08 -14.01 -13.09
C GLN A 180 -1.10 -14.04 -14.28
N SER A 181 0.18 -13.80 -14.04
CA SER A 181 1.21 -13.77 -15.08
C SER A 181 1.78 -15.15 -15.43
N ARG A 182 1.26 -16.23 -14.81
CA ARG A 182 1.61 -17.63 -15.10
C ARG A 182 0.68 -18.20 -16.14
#